data_AF-A0A8H4YR82-F1
#
_entry.id   AF-A0A8H4YR82-F1
#
_cell.length_a   1.000
_cell.length_b   1.000
_cell.length_c   1.000
_cell.angle_alpha   90.00
_cell.angle_beta   90.00
_cell.angle_gamma   90.00
#
_symmetry.space_group_name_H-M   'P 1'
#
loop_
_entity.id
_entity.type
_entity.pdbx_description
1 polymer ?
#
loop_
_entity_poly.entity_id
_entity_poly.type
_entity_poly.pdbx_seq_one_letter_code
_entity_poly.pdbx_strand_id
1 'polypeptide(L)'
;MKILCAAAAEDWSFEQCVDLGRAVNDKTVSIGSSLDHCHVPGRQYQRVADDICVIGAGVHNEPGQQLVSPFPTVETVIKSCLELLCDSSDPERGFCKFTQDDEVLLLVNNYGGLSNLELGALVDEIQQQLASTWFIQPVRCLSGSFETSLNAPGFSISLCNLSASASLCKTTTATLLELFDRPTTAVSWPNLARPSQKLESRSEGKQNGHANGNESAAATKQYDSVDPSLLERCIRSACKKAILAEPKLTEWDMMMGDGDCGEAVKGLCESVIRKLDEGHAAPDSVVSFFEAITDTVDDMGGTLGAIFGILLTALNNALKRQLSGQKVTKAITAEIYAEALHVAVESLKTCTTAREGDRTVMDVLLPFSDEFVKTKSFEAGVVKAKEKADATRYLRPKLGRALYVGEASKQQVPDPGAWALSEILSGMAENL
;
A
#
# COMPACT_ATOMS: atom_id res chain seq x y z
N MET A 1 30.11 -6.25 20.72
CA MET A 1 29.78 -7.47 21.50
C MET A 1 29.54 -8.70 20.63
N LYS A 2 28.66 -8.67 19.62
CA LYS A 2 28.25 -9.86 18.85
C LYS A 2 29.42 -10.75 18.36
N ILE A 3 30.33 -10.17 17.57
CA ILE A 3 31.46 -10.89 16.95
C ILE A 3 32.44 -11.41 18.01
N LEU A 4 32.74 -10.59 19.02
CA LEU A 4 33.62 -10.94 20.13
C LEU A 4 33.13 -12.14 20.94
N CYS A 5 31.85 -12.14 21.33
CA CYS A 5 31.27 -13.25 22.10
C CYS A 5 31.17 -14.53 21.26
N ALA A 6 30.94 -14.41 19.95
CA ALA A 6 30.97 -15.55 19.05
C ALA A 6 32.38 -16.15 18.97
N ALA A 7 33.43 -15.33 18.86
CA ALA A 7 34.83 -15.80 18.84
C ALA A 7 35.22 -16.52 20.14
N ALA A 8 34.85 -15.93 21.29
CA ALA A 8 35.09 -16.56 22.59
C ALA A 8 34.38 -17.93 22.71
N ALA A 9 33.17 -18.06 22.14
CA ALA A 9 32.45 -19.32 22.08
C ALA A 9 32.96 -20.29 20.99
N GLU A 10 33.97 -19.90 20.20
CA GLU A 10 34.78 -20.78 19.33
C GLU A 10 36.18 -21.03 19.92
N ASP A 11 36.33 -20.81 21.23
CA ASP A 11 37.57 -21.07 21.96
C ASP A 11 38.79 -20.25 21.45
N TRP A 12 38.55 -19.07 20.86
CA TRP A 12 39.62 -18.11 20.59
C TRP A 12 40.29 -17.70 21.91
N SER A 13 41.61 -17.48 21.89
CA SER A 13 42.35 -17.08 23.09
C SER A 13 41.86 -15.72 23.60
N PHE A 14 42.12 -15.45 24.88
CA PHE A 14 41.82 -14.15 25.48
C PHE A 14 42.47 -13.00 24.71
N GLU A 15 43.73 -13.15 24.31
CA GLU A 15 44.49 -12.16 23.54
C GLU A 15 43.84 -11.93 22.16
N GLN A 16 43.45 -13.00 21.46
CA GLN A 16 42.75 -12.89 20.17
C GLN A 16 41.41 -12.16 20.32
N CYS A 17 40.67 -12.44 21.39
CA CYS A 17 39.42 -11.74 21.70
C CYS A 17 39.66 -10.25 22.00
N VAL A 18 40.69 -9.91 22.77
CA VAL A 18 41.05 -8.50 23.06
C VAL A 18 41.41 -7.76 21.78
N ASP A 19 42.24 -8.37 20.93
CA ASP A 19 42.65 -7.77 19.64
C ASP A 19 41.45 -7.59 18.70
N LEU A 20 40.57 -8.59 18.61
CA LEU A 20 39.32 -8.51 17.86
C LEU A 20 38.39 -7.41 18.38
N GLY A 21 38.20 -7.33 19.69
CA GLY A 21 37.35 -6.33 20.32
C GLY A 21 37.84 -4.90 20.04
N ARG A 22 39.16 -4.67 20.16
CA ARG A 22 39.79 -3.39 19.82
C ARG A 22 39.66 -3.07 18.34
N ALA A 23 39.97 -4.03 17.46
CA ALA A 23 39.88 -3.82 16.02
C ALA A 23 38.46 -3.43 15.56
N VAL A 24 37.44 -4.16 16.03
CA VAL A 24 36.04 -3.84 15.72
C VAL A 24 35.64 -2.47 16.29
N ASN A 25 36.04 -2.16 17.52
CA ASN A 25 35.75 -0.87 18.15
C ASN A 25 36.39 0.29 17.37
N ASP A 26 37.67 0.17 17.01
CA ASP A 26 38.43 1.19 16.28
C ASP A 26 37.96 1.40 14.83
N LYS A 27 37.11 0.48 14.32
CA LYS A 27 36.52 0.50 12.98
C LYS A 27 35.00 0.54 13.00
N THR A 28 34.42 0.98 14.11
CA THR A 28 33.00 1.29 14.22
C THR A 28 32.81 2.77 14.49
N VAL A 29 31.97 3.42 13.69
CA VAL A 29 31.53 4.81 13.90
C VAL A 29 30.03 4.81 14.14
N SER A 30 29.54 5.75 14.96
CA SER A 30 28.12 5.84 15.29
C SER A 30 27.70 7.28 15.53
N ILE A 31 26.50 7.64 15.07
CA ILE A 31 25.89 8.95 15.32
C ILE A 31 24.40 8.80 15.56
N GLY A 32 23.89 9.56 16.53
CA GLY A 32 22.48 9.63 16.86
C GLY A 32 21.83 10.92 16.37
N SER A 33 20.54 10.88 16.07
CA SER A 33 19.71 12.06 15.89
C SER A 33 18.38 11.85 16.62
N SER A 34 17.80 12.92 17.17
CA SER A 34 16.54 12.86 17.89
C SER A 34 15.71 14.12 17.68
N LEU A 35 14.39 13.96 17.66
CA LEU A 35 13.42 15.05 17.62
C LEU A 35 13.18 15.65 19.01
N ASP A 36 13.37 14.85 20.06
CA ASP A 36 13.17 15.28 21.44
C ASP A 36 13.98 14.40 22.42
N HIS A 37 13.95 14.77 23.69
CA HIS A 37 14.46 13.99 24.79
C HIS A 37 13.56 12.78 25.10
N CYS A 38 14.15 11.76 25.72
CA CYS A 38 13.40 10.67 26.32
C CYS A 38 12.71 11.10 27.62
N HIS A 39 11.63 10.39 27.95
CA HIS A 39 10.94 10.52 29.22
C HIS A 39 11.61 9.65 30.29
N VAL A 40 12.28 10.30 31.24
CA VAL A 40 12.88 9.61 32.39
C VAL A 40 11.84 9.46 33.51
N PRO A 41 11.47 8.23 33.92
CA PRO A 41 10.46 8.01 34.94
C PRO A 41 10.78 8.75 36.25
N GLY A 42 9.77 9.45 36.77
CA GLY A 42 9.90 10.22 38.02
C GLY A 42 10.64 11.56 37.88
N ARG A 43 10.98 12.00 36.67
CA ARG A 43 11.56 13.33 36.41
C ARG A 43 10.62 14.21 35.60
N GLN A 44 10.81 15.52 35.69
CA GLN A 44 10.15 16.47 34.79
C GLN A 44 10.67 16.28 33.37
N TYR A 45 9.76 16.37 32.41
CA TYR A 45 10.09 16.23 30.99
C TYR A 45 10.78 17.49 30.47
N GLN A 46 11.95 17.32 29.88
CA GLN A 46 12.66 18.36 29.14
C GLN A 46 12.30 18.22 27.67
N ARG A 47 12.08 19.34 26.98
CA ARG A 47 11.71 19.34 25.58
C ARG A 47 12.71 20.09 24.72
N VAL A 48 12.96 19.54 23.54
CA VAL A 48 13.49 20.25 22.38
C VAL A 48 12.34 21.06 21.74
N ALA A 49 12.65 22.20 21.13
CA ALA A 49 11.62 23.00 20.46
C ALA A 49 11.18 22.34 19.15
N ASP A 50 9.90 22.48 18.78
CA ASP A 50 9.27 21.75 17.66
C ASP A 50 9.95 21.94 16.29
N ASP A 51 10.64 23.07 16.07
CA ASP A 51 11.37 23.40 14.83
C ASP A 51 12.89 23.16 14.94
N ILE A 52 13.29 22.23 15.82
CA ILE A 52 14.68 21.85 16.04
C ILE A 52 14.85 20.35 15.92
N CYS A 53 15.86 19.94 15.16
CA CYS A 53 16.40 18.58 15.17
C CYS A 53 17.76 18.55 15.87
N VAL A 54 18.02 17.51 16.67
CA VAL A 54 19.31 17.28 17.32
C VAL A 54 20.15 16.31 16.49
N ILE A 55 21.38 16.69 16.14
CA ILE A 55 22.38 15.80 15.53
C ILE A 55 23.49 15.53 16.55
N GLY A 56 23.93 14.28 16.63
CA GLY A 56 24.84 13.79 17.68
C GLY A 56 24.14 13.67 19.03
N ALA A 57 22.87 13.27 19.06
CA ALA A 57 22.08 13.13 20.28
C ALA A 57 22.64 12.03 21.21
N GLY A 58 22.72 12.31 22.51
CA GLY A 58 23.10 11.33 23.53
C GLY A 58 21.95 10.39 23.92
N VAL A 59 22.30 9.19 24.41
CA VAL A 59 21.33 8.16 24.81
C VAL A 59 20.71 8.37 26.20
N HIS A 60 21.10 9.41 26.93
CA HIS A 60 20.54 9.78 28.24
C HIS A 60 20.15 11.26 28.32
N ASN A 61 19.75 11.87 27.20
CA ASN A 61 19.44 13.30 27.09
C ASN A 61 20.65 14.22 27.29
N GLU A 62 21.87 13.73 27.08
CA GLU A 62 23.03 14.61 26.98
C GLU A 62 22.86 15.60 25.82
N PRO A 63 23.42 16.83 25.94
CA PRO A 63 23.37 17.80 24.85
C PRO A 63 23.92 17.20 23.56
N GLY A 64 23.19 17.37 22.47
CA GLY A 64 23.65 16.94 21.15
C GLY A 64 24.82 17.78 20.65
N GLN A 65 25.48 17.28 19.61
CA GLN A 65 26.57 18.00 18.94
C GLN A 65 26.05 19.26 18.23
N GLN A 66 24.88 19.19 17.62
CA GLN A 66 24.27 20.30 16.88
C GLN A 66 22.77 20.36 17.14
N LEU A 67 22.24 21.58 17.25
CA LEU A 67 20.81 21.89 17.22
C LEU A 67 20.56 22.60 15.90
N VAL A 68 19.77 21.98 15.01
CA VAL A 68 19.51 22.50 13.67
C VAL A 68 18.13 23.12 13.63
N SER A 69 18.04 24.40 13.26
CA SER A 69 16.80 25.16 13.13
C SER A 69 16.87 26.10 11.92
N PRO A 70 15.81 26.23 11.08
CA PRO A 70 14.57 25.44 11.14
C PRO A 70 14.84 23.96 10.89
N PHE A 71 13.92 23.07 11.28
CA PHE A 71 14.07 21.63 11.08
C PHE A 71 14.17 21.35 9.56
N PRO A 72 15.33 20.87 9.05
CA PRO A 72 15.46 20.54 7.64
C PRO A 72 14.71 19.26 7.27
N THR A 73 14.73 18.89 5.99
CA THR A 73 14.18 17.60 5.56
C THR A 73 14.95 16.43 6.16
N VAL A 74 14.32 15.26 6.25
CA VAL A 74 14.94 14.05 6.82
C VAL A 74 16.17 13.61 6.01
N GLU A 75 16.14 13.76 4.69
CA GLU A 75 17.26 13.47 3.79
C GLU A 75 18.47 14.36 4.13
N THR A 76 18.21 15.62 4.50
CA THR A 76 19.26 16.56 4.93
C THR A 76 19.84 16.16 6.28
N VAL A 77 19.00 15.73 7.23
CA VAL A 77 19.48 15.22 8.54
C VAL A 77 20.36 13.99 8.34
N ILE A 78 19.93 13.03 7.52
CA ILE A 78 20.69 11.81 7.22
C ILE A 78 22.00 12.16 6.53
N LYS A 79 21.98 13.08 5.56
CA LYS A 79 23.18 13.56 4.88
C LYS A 79 24.19 14.09 5.88
N SER A 80 23.79 15.00 6.77
CA SER A 80 24.70 15.54 7.79
C SER A 80 25.21 14.47 8.76
N CYS A 81 24.39 13.47 9.10
CA CYS A 81 24.84 12.33 9.90
C CYS A 81 25.91 11.50 9.16
N LEU A 82 25.69 11.19 7.88
CA LEU A 82 26.63 10.40 7.08
C LEU A 82 27.92 11.16 6.77
N GLU A 83 27.86 12.48 6.57
CA GLU A 83 29.06 13.33 6.47
C GLU A 83 29.95 13.19 7.71
N LEU A 84 29.36 13.23 8.91
CA LEU A 84 30.09 13.06 10.17
C LEU A 84 30.65 11.65 10.38
N LEU A 85 30.09 10.63 9.73
CA LEU A 85 30.55 9.24 9.82
C LEU A 85 31.59 8.87 8.77
N CYS A 86 31.45 9.39 7.55
CA CYS A 86 32.14 8.87 6.36
C CYS A 86 33.19 9.82 5.79
N ASP A 87 33.17 11.12 6.14
CA ASP A 87 34.15 12.08 5.61
C ASP A 87 35.55 11.80 6.17
N SER A 88 36.38 11.16 5.36
CA SER A 88 37.78 10.84 5.70
C SER A 88 38.70 12.06 5.79
N SER A 89 38.23 13.25 5.37
CA SER A 89 38.97 14.50 5.48
C SER A 89 38.80 15.20 6.82
N ASP A 90 37.81 14.80 7.63
CA ASP A 90 37.64 15.31 9.00
C ASP A 90 38.78 14.78 9.90
N PRO A 91 39.66 15.65 10.44
CA PRO A 91 40.83 15.23 11.22
C PRO A 91 40.46 14.64 12.59
N GLU A 92 39.27 14.93 13.11
CA GLU A 92 38.78 14.44 14.40
C GLU A 92 37.91 13.19 14.26
N ARG A 93 37.13 13.09 13.17
CA ARG A 93 36.09 12.06 12.98
C ARG A 93 36.40 11.05 11.89
N GLY A 94 37.26 11.38 10.93
CA GLY A 94 37.65 10.52 9.80
C GLY A 94 38.59 9.36 10.15
N PHE A 95 38.55 8.83 11.38
CA PHE A 95 39.43 7.75 11.85
C PHE A 95 39.03 6.35 11.32
N CYS A 96 37.75 6.17 10.98
CA CYS A 96 37.26 5.00 10.28
C CYS A 96 37.13 5.32 8.78
N LYS A 97 37.96 4.69 7.96
CA LYS A 97 37.98 4.92 6.51
C LYS A 97 37.19 3.82 5.81
N PHE A 98 36.55 4.16 4.71
CA PHE A 98 35.78 3.24 3.88
C PHE A 98 36.26 3.33 2.43
N THR A 99 36.36 2.18 1.78
CA THR A 99 36.65 2.04 0.36
C THR A 99 35.55 1.21 -0.30
N GLN A 100 35.47 1.25 -1.64
CA GLN A 100 34.42 0.55 -2.39
C GLN A 100 34.47 -0.97 -2.25
N ASP A 101 35.64 -1.52 -1.91
CA ASP A 101 35.86 -2.97 -1.76
C ASP A 101 35.68 -3.46 -0.31
N ASP A 102 35.37 -2.56 0.63
CA ASP A 102 35.20 -2.93 2.04
C ASP A 102 33.85 -3.58 2.31
N GLU A 103 33.84 -4.65 3.10
CA GLU A 103 32.61 -5.22 3.62
C GLU A 103 32.20 -4.45 4.87
N VAL A 104 31.09 -3.72 4.77
CA VAL A 104 30.60 -2.84 5.84
C VAL A 104 29.32 -3.41 6.45
N LEU A 105 29.22 -3.42 7.78
CA LEU A 105 27.96 -3.65 8.49
C LEU A 105 27.26 -2.32 8.74
N LEU A 106 25.95 -2.29 8.52
CA LEU A 106 25.07 -1.19 8.90
C LEU A 106 24.15 -1.63 10.04
N LEU A 107 24.07 -0.80 11.07
CA LEU A 107 23.04 -0.88 12.10
C LEU A 107 22.28 0.45 12.16
N VAL A 108 20.98 0.42 11.93
CA VAL A 108 20.06 1.54 12.16
C VAL A 108 19.23 1.25 13.40
N ASN A 109 19.61 1.88 14.50
CA ASN A 109 19.04 1.61 15.80
C ASN A 109 17.94 2.62 16.15
N ASN A 110 16.81 2.14 16.64
CA ASN A 110 15.70 2.96 17.12
C ASN A 110 15.86 3.23 18.61
N TYR A 111 15.88 4.51 19.01
CA TYR A 111 15.98 4.90 20.42
C TYR A 111 14.73 4.56 21.24
N GLY A 112 13.65 4.14 20.59
CA GLY A 112 12.46 3.56 21.20
C GLY A 112 11.19 4.36 20.96
N GLY A 113 11.31 5.60 20.46
CA GLY A 113 10.16 6.48 20.20
C GLY A 113 9.70 6.54 18.74
N LEU A 114 10.42 5.93 17.78
CA LEU A 114 10.01 5.93 16.37
C LEU A 114 9.12 4.73 16.04
N SER A 115 8.18 4.90 15.12
CA SER A 115 7.41 3.81 14.54
C SER A 115 8.27 2.94 13.62
N ASN A 116 7.83 1.71 13.37
CA ASN A 116 8.51 0.81 12.42
C ASN A 116 8.47 1.35 10.98
N LEU A 117 7.44 2.13 10.61
CA LEU A 117 7.34 2.75 9.29
C LEU A 117 8.41 3.83 9.10
N GLU A 118 8.54 4.72 10.09
CA GLU A 118 9.57 5.76 10.08
C GLU A 118 10.97 5.14 10.08
N LEU A 119 11.21 4.12 10.92
CA LEU A 119 12.48 3.40 10.93
C LEU A 119 12.78 2.75 9.57
N GLY A 120 11.77 2.17 8.91
CA GLY A 120 11.91 1.61 7.57
C GLY A 120 12.26 2.66 6.51
N ALA A 121 11.64 3.83 6.56
CA ALA A 121 11.96 4.96 5.68
C ALA A 121 13.39 5.47 5.91
N LEU A 122 13.82 5.60 7.17
CA LEU A 122 15.20 5.97 7.51
C LEU A 122 16.20 4.95 6.95
N VAL A 123 15.92 3.65 7.10
CA VAL A 123 16.79 2.57 6.59
C VAL A 123 16.92 2.62 5.06
N ASP A 124 15.84 2.93 4.35
CA ASP A 124 15.86 3.06 2.90
C ASP A 124 16.72 4.27 2.47
N GLU A 125 16.43 5.45 3.02
CA GLU A 125 17.15 6.70 2.70
C GLU A 125 18.65 6.61 3.05
N ILE A 126 19.00 6.06 4.22
CA ILE A 126 20.41 5.85 4.63
C ILE A 126 21.14 4.97 3.60
N GLN A 127 20.53 3.86 3.17
CA GLN A 127 21.16 2.97 2.19
C GLN A 127 21.28 3.61 0.81
N GLN A 128 20.28 4.40 0.39
CA GLN A 128 20.34 5.15 -0.86
C GLN A 128 21.50 6.15 -0.86
N GLN A 129 21.66 6.93 0.22
CA GLN A 129 22.77 7.89 0.33
C GLN A 129 24.14 7.22 0.48
N LEU A 130 24.24 6.14 1.27
CA LEU A 130 25.47 5.34 1.37
C LEU A 130 25.91 4.83 -0.01
N ALA A 131 24.98 4.29 -0.81
CA ALA A 131 25.30 3.75 -2.13
C ALA A 131 25.64 4.85 -3.15
N SER A 132 24.85 5.93 -3.20
CA SER A 132 24.98 6.96 -4.24
C SER A 132 26.06 8.00 -3.97
N THR A 133 26.30 8.34 -2.70
CA THR A 133 27.23 9.41 -2.30
C THR A 133 28.56 8.86 -1.80
N TRP A 134 28.52 7.83 -0.97
CA TRP A 134 29.70 7.27 -0.32
C TRP A 134 30.22 6.00 -0.99
N PHE A 135 29.49 5.46 -1.97
CA PHE A 135 29.79 4.20 -2.66
C PHE A 135 29.97 3.02 -1.69
N ILE A 136 29.22 3.02 -0.59
CA ILE A 136 29.19 1.96 0.42
C ILE A 136 27.92 1.15 0.23
N GLN A 137 28.06 -0.16 0.01
CA GLN A 137 26.95 -1.11 0.02
C GLN A 137 27.09 -2.06 1.20
N PRO A 138 26.32 -1.86 2.30
CA PRO A 138 26.44 -2.72 3.47
C PRO A 138 26.17 -4.20 3.14
N VAL A 139 27.06 -5.10 3.59
CA VAL A 139 26.92 -6.55 3.37
C VAL A 139 25.93 -7.18 4.35
N ARG A 140 25.66 -6.51 5.47
CA ARG A 140 24.57 -6.82 6.40
C ARG A 140 23.97 -5.51 6.90
N CYS A 141 22.66 -5.49 7.02
CA CYS A 141 21.90 -4.40 7.62
C CYS A 141 21.06 -4.94 8.77
N LEU A 142 21.18 -4.32 9.94
CA LEU A 142 20.31 -4.52 11.08
C LEU A 142 19.48 -3.26 11.30
N SER A 143 18.18 -3.41 11.53
CA SER A 143 17.34 -2.31 11.97
C SER A 143 16.38 -2.76 13.07
N GLY A 144 16.20 -1.91 14.08
CA GLY A 144 15.36 -2.21 15.25
C GLY A 144 15.85 -1.52 16.51
N SER A 145 15.27 -1.89 17.66
CA SER A 145 15.65 -1.37 18.97
C SER A 145 16.69 -2.27 19.64
N PHE A 146 17.97 -1.91 19.52
CA PHE A 146 19.10 -2.65 20.09
C PHE A 146 19.69 -1.93 21.32
N GLU A 147 19.90 -0.63 21.20
CA GLU A 147 20.39 0.26 22.26
C GLU A 147 19.44 1.46 22.36
N THR A 148 18.43 1.35 23.22
CA THR A 148 17.38 2.37 23.33
C THR A 148 17.77 3.53 24.24
N SER A 149 17.17 4.70 24.00
CA SER A 149 17.10 5.83 24.94
C SER A 149 15.66 5.93 25.44
N LEU A 150 15.20 4.90 26.16
CA LEU A 150 13.81 4.73 26.61
C LEU A 150 12.80 4.90 25.46
N ASN A 151 12.14 6.05 25.36
CA ASN A 151 11.16 6.39 24.34
C ASN A 151 11.57 7.63 23.52
N ALA A 152 12.85 7.98 23.46
CA ALA A 152 13.29 9.12 22.65
C ALA A 152 12.84 8.94 21.20
N PRO A 153 12.21 9.95 20.57
CA PRO A 153 11.84 9.92 19.15
C PRO A 153 13.07 10.19 18.28
N GLY A 154 13.97 9.21 18.25
CA GLY A 154 15.26 9.32 17.59
C GLY A 154 15.82 7.97 17.13
N PHE A 155 16.92 8.05 16.41
CA PHE A 155 17.61 6.90 15.84
C PHE A 155 19.12 7.10 15.90
N SER A 156 19.87 6.03 15.70
CA SER A 156 21.31 6.10 15.44
C SER A 156 21.72 5.25 14.26
N ILE A 157 22.75 5.72 13.56
CA ILE A 157 23.40 5.02 12.46
C ILE A 157 24.76 4.55 12.96
N SER A 158 25.05 3.27 12.81
CA SER A 158 26.37 2.71 13.09
C SER A 158 26.90 1.98 11.86
N LEU A 159 28.14 2.28 11.49
CA LEU A 159 28.87 1.61 10.41
C LEU A 159 30.09 0.92 11.00
N CYS A 160 30.29 -0.35 10.65
CA CYS A 160 31.49 -1.11 11.03
C CYS A 160 32.21 -1.61 9.78
N ASN A 161 33.45 -1.17 9.57
CA ASN A 161 34.29 -1.67 8.47
C ASN A 161 34.93 -3.01 8.88
N LEU A 162 34.34 -4.12 8.43
CA LEU A 162 34.85 -5.45 8.78
C LEU A 162 36.14 -5.78 8.05
N SER A 163 36.34 -5.33 6.81
CA SER A 163 37.58 -5.54 6.07
C SER A 163 38.78 -4.93 6.81
N ALA A 164 38.62 -3.69 7.29
CA ALA A 164 39.63 -3.03 8.11
C ALA A 164 39.80 -3.68 9.49
N SER A 165 38.69 -4.09 10.13
CA SER A 165 38.72 -4.81 11.41
C SER A 165 39.51 -6.13 11.30
N ALA A 166 39.22 -6.91 10.26
CA ALA A 166 39.86 -8.20 9.99
C ALA A 166 41.37 -8.02 9.76
N SER A 167 41.75 -7.01 8.99
CA SER A 167 43.14 -6.65 8.74
C SER A 167 43.89 -6.31 10.04
N LEU A 168 43.28 -5.54 10.95
CA LEU A 168 43.88 -5.15 12.22
C LEU A 168 44.09 -6.31 13.19
N CYS A 169 43.10 -7.22 13.31
CA CYS A 169 43.20 -8.39 14.19
C CYS A 169 43.77 -9.65 13.49
N LYS A 170 44.36 -9.48 12.30
CA LYS A 170 45.06 -10.54 11.54
C LYS A 170 44.19 -11.77 11.25
N THR A 171 42.95 -11.54 10.85
CA THR A 171 42.00 -12.58 10.41
C THR A 171 41.40 -12.21 9.04
N THR A 172 40.42 -12.98 8.57
CA THR A 172 39.72 -12.70 7.30
C THR A 172 38.36 -12.07 7.55
N THR A 173 37.89 -11.25 6.60
CA THR A 173 36.55 -10.66 6.66
C THR A 173 35.46 -11.73 6.68
N ALA A 174 35.66 -12.83 5.94
CA ALA A 174 34.79 -14.00 5.95
C ALA A 174 34.64 -14.59 7.37
N THR A 175 35.74 -14.73 8.11
CA THR A 175 35.70 -15.18 9.51
C THR A 175 34.88 -14.23 10.38
N LEU A 176 35.07 -12.91 10.25
CA LEU A 176 34.28 -11.95 11.03
C LEU A 176 32.79 -11.99 10.69
N LEU A 177 32.45 -12.19 9.41
CA LEU A 177 31.08 -12.38 8.96
C LEU A 177 30.46 -13.67 9.51
N GLU A 178 31.20 -14.78 9.53
CA GLU A 178 30.74 -16.03 10.14
C GLU A 178 30.46 -15.85 11.64
N LEU A 179 31.34 -15.17 12.37
CA LEU A 179 31.14 -14.83 13.78
C LEU A 179 29.94 -13.89 13.99
N PHE A 180 29.74 -12.92 13.11
CA PHE A 180 28.58 -12.03 13.14
C PHE A 180 27.28 -12.81 12.93
N ASP A 181 27.25 -13.67 11.92
CA ASP A 181 26.08 -14.47 11.53
C ASP A 181 25.79 -15.64 12.48
N ARG A 182 26.74 -16.01 13.35
CA ARG A 182 26.56 -17.14 14.29
C ARG A 182 25.32 -16.95 15.17
N PRO A 183 24.40 -17.93 15.25
CA PRO A 183 23.25 -17.85 16.15
C PRO A 183 23.65 -17.65 17.61
N THR A 184 22.80 -16.97 18.38
CA THR A 184 22.97 -16.74 19.81
C THR A 184 21.64 -16.87 20.54
N THR A 185 21.71 -17.13 21.84
CA THR A 185 20.55 -17.17 22.75
C THR A 185 20.21 -15.79 23.33
N ALA A 186 20.89 -14.73 22.91
CA ALA A 186 20.57 -13.37 23.33
C ALA A 186 19.16 -12.97 22.89
N VAL A 187 18.31 -12.58 23.84
CA VAL A 187 16.85 -12.40 23.68
C VAL A 187 16.49 -11.45 22.54
N SER A 188 17.22 -10.34 22.41
CA SER A 188 16.93 -9.28 21.44
C SER A 188 17.79 -9.37 20.18
N TRP A 189 18.59 -10.42 19.99
CA TRP A 189 19.34 -10.61 18.75
C TRP A 189 18.46 -11.34 17.72
N PRO A 190 18.23 -10.77 16.52
CA PRO A 190 17.22 -11.28 15.58
C PRO A 190 17.57 -12.64 14.95
N ASN A 191 18.75 -13.22 15.22
CA ASN A 191 19.26 -14.48 14.64
C ASN A 191 18.93 -14.58 13.14
N LEU A 192 19.46 -13.62 12.38
CA LEU A 192 19.15 -13.41 10.97
C LEU A 192 19.17 -14.73 10.17
N ALA A 193 18.01 -15.13 9.66
CA ALA A 193 17.94 -16.21 8.68
C ALA A 193 18.56 -15.70 7.37
N ARG A 194 19.52 -16.46 6.81
CA ARG A 194 20.15 -16.11 5.53
C ARG A 194 19.08 -16.11 4.42
N PRO A 195 18.89 -15.03 3.66
CA PRO A 195 18.34 -15.17 2.33
C PRO A 195 19.34 -15.98 1.51
N SER A 196 18.91 -17.13 0.98
CA SER A 196 19.68 -17.81 -0.04
C SER A 196 19.72 -16.92 -1.29
N GLN A 197 20.92 -16.48 -1.68
CA GLN A 197 21.28 -15.75 -2.90
C GLN A 197 21.11 -14.21 -2.91
N LYS A 198 22.05 -13.58 -3.65
CA LYS A 198 22.13 -12.17 -4.02
C LYS A 198 20.73 -11.62 -4.32
N LEU A 199 20.36 -10.54 -3.65
CA LEU A 199 19.31 -9.65 -4.13
C LEU A 199 19.72 -9.24 -5.55
N GLU A 200 19.08 -9.81 -6.57
CA GLU A 200 19.07 -9.18 -7.88
C GLU A 200 18.52 -7.77 -7.69
N SER A 201 19.19 -6.79 -8.31
CA SER A 201 18.82 -5.38 -8.26
C SER A 201 17.30 -5.24 -8.36
N ARG A 202 16.67 -4.63 -7.34
CA ARG A 202 15.30 -4.15 -7.44
C ARG A 202 15.25 -3.26 -8.68
N SER A 203 14.67 -3.80 -9.76
CA SER A 203 14.20 -2.96 -10.85
C SER A 203 13.18 -2.01 -10.22
N GLU A 204 13.30 -0.73 -10.55
CA GLU A 204 12.35 0.31 -10.18
C GLU A 204 10.93 -0.25 -10.31
N GLY A 205 10.14 -0.08 -9.25
CA GLY A 205 8.86 -0.74 -9.06
C GLY A 205 8.02 -0.70 -10.33
N LYS A 206 7.87 -1.86 -10.99
CA LYS A 206 6.72 -2.08 -11.84
C LYS A 206 5.49 -1.88 -10.95
N GLN A 207 4.63 -0.97 -11.38
CA GLN A 207 3.31 -0.72 -10.83
C GLN A 207 2.67 -2.03 -10.36
N ASN A 208 2.20 -2.05 -9.11
CA ASN A 208 1.39 -3.14 -8.59
C ASN A 208 0.22 -3.41 -9.55
N GLY A 209 0.06 -4.66 -10.00
CA GLY A 209 -1.22 -5.14 -10.55
C GLY A 209 -1.39 -5.26 -12.06
N HIS A 210 -0.45 -5.85 -12.80
CA HIS A 210 -0.75 -6.43 -14.14
C HIS A 210 -0.56 -7.94 -14.17
N ALA A 211 -1.11 -8.63 -13.16
CA ALA A 211 -1.24 -10.07 -13.18
C ALA A 211 -2.69 -10.46 -13.49
N ASN A 212 -3.17 -10.17 -14.72
CA ASN A 212 -4.26 -10.89 -15.41
C ASN A 212 -4.59 -10.33 -16.81
N GLY A 213 -3.59 -10.13 -17.69
CA GLY A 213 -3.85 -9.62 -19.05
C GLY A 213 -3.01 -10.22 -20.17
N ASN A 214 -2.16 -11.22 -19.90
CA ASN A 214 -1.29 -11.82 -20.92
C ASN A 214 -1.55 -13.32 -21.12
N GLU A 215 -2.82 -13.74 -21.07
CA GLU A 215 -3.20 -14.85 -21.94
C GLU A 215 -3.26 -14.29 -23.36
N SER A 216 -2.17 -14.57 -24.09
CA SER A 216 -2.05 -14.48 -25.53
C SER A 216 -3.39 -14.74 -26.23
N ALA A 217 -3.78 -13.81 -27.11
CA ALA A 217 -4.85 -13.85 -28.10
C ALA A 217 -5.28 -15.26 -28.59
N ALA A 218 -5.92 -16.02 -27.70
CA ALA A 218 -6.62 -17.24 -28.02
C ALA A 218 -7.98 -16.79 -28.54
N ALA A 219 -8.13 -16.80 -29.86
CA ALA A 219 -9.34 -16.52 -30.64
C ALA A 219 -10.57 -16.25 -29.75
N THR A 220 -10.87 -14.96 -29.49
CA THR A 220 -11.99 -14.53 -28.67
C THR A 220 -13.22 -15.29 -29.14
N LYS A 221 -13.70 -16.24 -28.33
CA LYS A 221 -14.93 -16.96 -28.64
C LYS A 221 -16.03 -15.90 -28.69
N GLN A 222 -16.62 -15.69 -29.86
CA GLN A 222 -17.76 -14.79 -29.97
C GLN A 222 -18.96 -15.46 -29.31
N TYR A 223 -19.38 -14.95 -28.16
CA TYR A 223 -20.50 -15.50 -27.38
C TYR A 223 -21.84 -14.89 -27.81
N ASP A 224 -21.82 -13.66 -28.32
CA ASP A 224 -22.99 -12.82 -28.57
C ASP A 224 -22.78 -11.85 -29.74
N SER A 225 -23.88 -11.21 -30.18
CA SER A 225 -23.90 -10.13 -31.17
C SER A 225 -24.85 -9.01 -30.69
N VAL A 226 -24.36 -7.77 -30.56
CA VAL A 226 -25.09 -6.56 -30.16
C VAL A 226 -24.75 -5.40 -31.12
N ASP A 227 -25.67 -4.46 -31.30
CA ASP A 227 -25.38 -3.21 -32.03
C ASP A 227 -24.31 -2.40 -31.25
N PRO A 228 -23.10 -2.22 -31.81
CA PRO A 228 -22.02 -1.48 -31.15
C PRO A 228 -22.41 -0.04 -30.79
N SER A 229 -23.23 0.59 -31.63
CA SER A 229 -23.69 1.98 -31.42
C SER A 229 -24.71 2.10 -30.30
N LEU A 230 -25.51 1.06 -30.06
CA LEU A 230 -26.40 0.97 -28.91
C LEU A 230 -25.60 0.79 -27.63
N LEU A 231 -24.68 -0.19 -27.62
CA LEU A 231 -23.81 -0.46 -26.48
C LEU A 231 -23.02 0.79 -26.07
N GLU A 232 -22.36 1.45 -27.03
CA GLU A 232 -21.59 2.67 -26.76
C GLU A 232 -22.46 3.77 -26.17
N ARG A 233 -23.63 4.06 -26.76
CA ARG A 233 -24.53 5.12 -26.27
C ARG A 233 -25.03 4.83 -24.86
N CYS A 234 -25.46 3.59 -24.59
CA CYS A 234 -25.95 3.16 -23.28
C CYS A 234 -24.88 3.31 -22.19
N ILE A 235 -23.69 2.76 -22.39
CA ILE A 235 -22.60 2.81 -21.40
C ILE A 235 -22.06 4.24 -21.23
N ARG A 236 -21.89 4.98 -22.32
CA ARG A 236 -21.42 6.38 -22.26
C ARG A 236 -22.42 7.27 -21.53
N SER A 237 -23.73 7.04 -21.72
CA SER A 237 -24.78 7.75 -21.00
C SER A 237 -24.79 7.42 -19.51
N ALA A 238 -24.65 6.14 -19.16
CA ALA A 238 -24.50 5.69 -17.77
C ALA A 238 -23.33 6.38 -17.06
N CYS A 239 -22.14 6.38 -17.70
CA CYS A 239 -20.94 7.01 -17.15
C CYS A 239 -21.11 8.53 -17.00
N LYS A 240 -21.63 9.22 -18.02
CA LYS A 240 -21.87 10.67 -17.96
C LYS A 240 -22.82 11.06 -16.83
N LYS A 241 -23.87 10.28 -16.60
CA LYS A 241 -24.85 10.58 -15.55
C LYS A 241 -24.27 10.38 -14.16
N ALA A 242 -23.47 9.34 -13.96
CA ALA A 242 -22.74 9.13 -12.72
C ALA A 242 -21.70 10.22 -12.43
N ILE A 243 -20.96 10.67 -13.46
CA ILE A 243 -20.01 11.79 -13.36
C ILE A 243 -20.74 13.09 -12.98
N LEU A 244 -21.92 13.36 -13.56
CA LEU A 244 -22.71 14.54 -13.19
C LEU A 244 -23.21 14.51 -11.74
N ALA A 245 -23.37 13.33 -11.15
CA ALA A 245 -23.79 13.17 -9.76
C ALA A 245 -22.64 13.37 -8.76
N GLU A 246 -21.38 13.28 -9.21
CA GLU A 246 -20.17 13.27 -8.36
C GLU A 246 -20.17 14.32 -7.24
N PRO A 247 -20.38 15.63 -7.50
CA PRO A 247 -20.25 16.63 -6.45
C PRO A 247 -21.19 16.38 -5.26
N LYS A 248 -22.38 15.86 -5.56
CA LYS A 248 -23.40 15.55 -4.56
C LYS A 248 -23.10 14.25 -3.82
N LEU A 249 -22.54 13.26 -4.52
CA LEU A 249 -22.09 12.00 -3.91
C LEU A 249 -20.97 12.26 -2.92
N THR A 250 -19.98 13.07 -3.31
CA THR A 250 -18.87 13.52 -2.46
C THR A 250 -19.39 14.30 -1.25
N GLU A 251 -20.31 15.26 -1.44
CA GLU A 251 -20.94 16.00 -0.35
C GLU A 251 -21.64 15.08 0.67
N TRP A 252 -22.42 14.11 0.19
CA TRP A 252 -23.11 13.16 1.06
C TRP A 252 -22.17 12.19 1.77
N ASP A 253 -21.11 11.78 1.09
CA ASP A 253 -20.10 10.91 1.67
C ASP A 253 -19.20 11.64 2.68
N MET A 254 -18.96 12.94 2.54
CA MET A 254 -18.30 13.74 3.59
C MET A 254 -19.13 13.81 4.88
N MET A 255 -20.46 13.71 4.77
CA MET A 255 -21.35 13.73 5.94
C MET A 255 -21.42 12.38 6.66
N MET A 256 -21.16 11.27 5.97
CA MET A 256 -21.37 9.92 6.49
C MET A 256 -20.16 9.00 6.40
N GLY A 257 -19.08 9.41 5.74
CA GLY A 257 -17.91 8.61 5.43
C GLY A 257 -16.67 9.49 5.39
N ASP A 258 -15.78 9.22 4.44
CA ASP A 258 -14.53 9.96 4.24
C ASP A 258 -14.54 10.88 3.01
N GLY A 259 -15.64 10.92 2.27
CA GLY A 259 -15.84 11.89 1.19
C GLY A 259 -15.16 11.51 -0.12
N ASP A 260 -14.85 10.24 -0.35
CA ASP A 260 -14.16 9.77 -1.55
C ASP A 260 -15.11 9.10 -2.56
N CYS A 261 -16.35 8.77 -2.17
CA CYS A 261 -17.25 7.96 -3.01
C CYS A 261 -17.56 8.61 -4.37
N GLY A 262 -17.79 9.92 -4.42
CA GLY A 262 -18.08 10.59 -5.69
C GLY A 262 -16.88 10.58 -6.63
N GLU A 263 -15.70 10.97 -6.12
CA GLU A 263 -14.45 10.97 -6.87
C GLU A 263 -14.10 9.56 -7.39
N ALA A 264 -14.29 8.54 -6.57
CA ALA A 264 -14.10 7.13 -6.94
C ALA A 264 -15.03 6.71 -8.10
N VAL A 265 -16.33 7.02 -8.02
CA VAL A 265 -17.30 6.72 -9.08
C VAL A 265 -16.97 7.46 -10.37
N LYS A 266 -16.55 8.72 -10.27
CA LYS A 266 -16.11 9.51 -11.42
C LYS A 266 -14.87 8.90 -12.08
N GLY A 267 -13.85 8.53 -11.31
CA GLY A 267 -12.63 7.90 -11.82
C GLY A 267 -12.92 6.62 -12.61
N LEU A 268 -13.77 5.74 -12.07
CA LEU A 268 -14.26 4.55 -12.79
C LEU A 268 -14.92 4.92 -14.12
N CYS A 269 -15.86 5.87 -14.10
CA CYS A 269 -16.62 6.26 -15.28
C CYS A 269 -15.74 6.90 -16.36
N GLU A 270 -14.74 7.69 -15.97
CA GLU A 270 -13.74 8.27 -16.89
C GLU A 270 -12.87 7.17 -17.52
N SER A 271 -12.45 6.17 -16.73
CA SER A 271 -11.71 5.00 -17.25
C SER A 271 -12.53 4.15 -18.22
N VAL A 272 -13.82 3.92 -17.94
CA VAL A 272 -14.72 3.21 -18.86
C VAL A 272 -14.93 4.01 -20.15
N ILE A 273 -15.13 5.34 -20.05
CA ILE A 273 -15.24 6.21 -21.23
C ILE A 273 -13.97 6.15 -22.09
N ARG A 274 -12.78 6.14 -21.47
CA ARG A 274 -11.51 5.98 -22.20
C ARG A 274 -11.47 4.67 -22.98
N LYS A 275 -11.88 3.55 -22.37
CA LYS A 275 -11.99 2.26 -23.07
C LYS A 275 -12.96 2.32 -24.26
N LEU A 276 -14.08 3.04 -24.13
CA LEU A 276 -14.99 3.28 -25.26
C LEU A 276 -14.31 4.08 -26.38
N ASP A 277 -13.59 5.14 -26.03
CA ASP A 277 -12.89 6.01 -26.98
C ASP A 277 -11.73 5.28 -27.71
N GLU A 278 -11.13 4.28 -27.06
CA GLU A 278 -10.14 3.35 -27.64
C GLU A 278 -10.78 2.31 -28.58
N GLY A 279 -12.10 2.28 -28.70
CA GLY A 279 -12.84 1.39 -29.60
C GLY A 279 -13.15 0.02 -29.00
N HIS A 280 -13.06 -0.17 -27.67
CA HIS A 280 -13.41 -1.45 -27.03
C HIS A 280 -14.91 -1.79 -27.11
N ALA A 281 -15.77 -0.85 -27.53
CA ALA A 281 -17.18 -1.10 -27.86
C ALA A 281 -17.40 -1.56 -29.32
N ALA A 282 -16.36 -1.51 -30.17
CA ALA A 282 -16.44 -1.90 -31.57
C ALA A 282 -16.65 -3.40 -31.83
N PRO A 283 -16.15 -4.33 -30.99
CA PRO A 283 -16.63 -5.71 -31.03
C PRO A 283 -18.13 -5.72 -30.78
N ASP A 284 -18.90 -6.43 -31.61
CA ASP A 284 -20.34 -6.58 -31.46
C ASP A 284 -20.71 -7.48 -30.27
N SER A 285 -19.99 -7.42 -29.15
CA SER A 285 -20.10 -8.37 -28.04
C SER A 285 -20.03 -7.66 -26.69
N VAL A 286 -21.08 -7.80 -25.89
CA VAL A 286 -21.16 -7.32 -24.51
C VAL A 286 -20.20 -8.11 -23.62
N VAL A 287 -20.04 -9.41 -23.86
CA VAL A 287 -19.08 -10.26 -23.12
C VAL A 287 -17.66 -9.74 -23.30
N SER A 288 -17.26 -9.47 -24.56
CA SER A 288 -15.93 -8.94 -24.87
C SER A 288 -15.72 -7.54 -24.29
N PHE A 289 -16.77 -6.71 -24.29
CA PHE A 289 -16.73 -5.40 -23.67
C PHE A 289 -16.53 -5.50 -22.15
N PHE A 290 -17.29 -6.35 -21.45
CA PHE A 290 -17.11 -6.58 -20.02
C PHE A 290 -15.72 -7.09 -19.66
N GLU A 291 -15.13 -7.97 -20.47
CA GLU A 291 -13.71 -8.38 -20.28
C GLU A 291 -12.77 -7.18 -20.37
N ALA A 292 -12.97 -6.29 -21.35
CA ALA A 292 -12.11 -5.14 -21.59
C ALA A 292 -12.18 -4.04 -20.51
N ILE A 293 -13.29 -3.97 -19.76
CA ILE A 293 -13.50 -2.97 -18.70
C ILE A 293 -13.37 -3.54 -17.28
N THR A 294 -13.17 -4.85 -17.11
CA THR A 294 -13.10 -5.44 -15.76
C THR A 294 -11.94 -4.87 -14.94
N ASP A 295 -10.82 -4.55 -15.59
CA ASP A 295 -9.64 -3.92 -14.98
C ASP A 295 -9.89 -2.46 -14.53
N THR A 296 -10.79 -1.74 -15.19
CA THR A 296 -11.10 -0.34 -14.84
C THR A 296 -11.71 -0.19 -13.44
N VAL A 297 -12.25 -1.27 -12.87
CA VAL A 297 -12.80 -1.25 -11.52
C VAL A 297 -11.71 -1.04 -10.46
N ASP A 298 -10.46 -1.40 -10.75
CA ASP A 298 -9.34 -1.15 -9.84
C ASP A 298 -9.05 0.35 -9.67
N ASP A 299 -9.40 1.19 -10.65
CA ASP A 299 -9.25 2.65 -10.58
C ASP A 299 -10.24 3.30 -9.57
N MET A 300 -11.29 2.58 -9.18
CA MET A 300 -12.28 3.07 -8.22
C MET A 300 -11.78 2.98 -6.77
N GLY A 301 -10.97 1.96 -6.45
CA GLY A 301 -10.56 1.66 -5.08
C GLY A 301 -11.73 1.38 -4.11
N GLY A 302 -11.39 1.24 -2.83
CA GLY A 302 -12.36 1.12 -1.74
C GLY A 302 -13.29 -0.11 -1.81
N THR A 303 -14.30 -0.14 -0.94
CA THR A 303 -15.25 -1.26 -0.86
C THR A 303 -16.21 -1.29 -2.06
N LEU A 304 -16.58 -0.12 -2.60
CA LEU A 304 -17.51 -0.04 -3.72
C LEU A 304 -16.89 -0.55 -5.03
N GLY A 305 -15.60 -0.28 -5.28
CA GLY A 305 -14.85 -0.89 -6.36
C GLY A 305 -14.84 -2.42 -6.26
N ALA A 306 -14.50 -2.97 -5.09
CA ALA A 306 -14.53 -4.42 -4.88
C ALA A 306 -15.92 -5.04 -5.16
N ILE A 307 -17.01 -4.39 -4.74
CA ILE A 307 -18.38 -4.85 -5.01
C ILE A 307 -18.67 -4.87 -6.51
N PHE A 308 -18.37 -3.79 -7.24
CA PHE A 308 -18.58 -3.73 -8.68
C PHE A 308 -17.69 -4.71 -9.46
N GLY A 309 -16.45 -4.92 -9.02
CA GLY A 309 -15.51 -5.84 -9.68
C GLY A 309 -15.97 -7.29 -9.57
N ILE A 310 -16.42 -7.69 -8.38
CA ILE A 310 -17.03 -9.01 -8.15
C ILE A 310 -18.31 -9.15 -8.96
N LEU A 311 -19.20 -8.15 -8.94
CA LEU A 311 -20.47 -8.18 -9.67
C LEU A 311 -20.26 -8.31 -11.18
N LEU A 312 -19.38 -7.48 -11.77
CA LEU A 312 -19.09 -7.46 -13.20
C LEU A 312 -18.44 -8.77 -13.65
N THR A 313 -17.48 -9.29 -12.88
CA THR A 313 -16.84 -10.58 -13.15
C THR A 313 -17.85 -11.73 -13.09
N ALA A 314 -18.71 -11.74 -12.08
CA ALA A 314 -19.74 -12.76 -11.92
C ALA A 314 -20.80 -12.68 -13.03
N LEU A 315 -21.20 -11.47 -13.43
CA LEU A 315 -22.14 -11.21 -14.52
C LEU A 315 -21.57 -11.71 -15.85
N ASN A 316 -20.32 -11.35 -16.16
CA ASN A 316 -19.66 -11.78 -17.39
C ASN A 316 -19.55 -13.31 -17.48
N ASN A 317 -19.18 -13.96 -16.37
CA ASN A 317 -19.12 -15.42 -16.29
C ASN A 317 -20.50 -16.08 -16.41
N ALA A 318 -21.55 -15.50 -15.82
CA ALA A 318 -22.92 -15.98 -15.95
C ALA A 318 -23.40 -15.89 -17.41
N LEU A 319 -23.17 -14.76 -18.07
CA LEU A 319 -23.47 -14.56 -19.49
C LEU A 319 -22.76 -15.59 -20.38
N LYS A 320 -21.44 -15.77 -20.22
CA LYS A 320 -20.67 -16.78 -20.96
C LYS A 320 -21.25 -18.18 -20.81
N ARG A 321 -21.64 -18.58 -19.59
CA ARG A 321 -22.23 -19.90 -19.33
C ARG A 321 -23.59 -20.05 -20.02
N GLN A 322 -24.47 -19.06 -19.94
CA GLN A 322 -25.80 -19.11 -20.55
C GLN A 322 -25.75 -19.07 -22.08
N LEU A 323 -24.76 -18.37 -22.64
CA LEU A 323 -24.55 -18.26 -24.09
C LEU A 323 -23.76 -19.45 -24.65
N SER A 324 -23.00 -20.17 -23.81
CA SER A 324 -22.26 -21.36 -24.24
C SER A 324 -23.22 -22.45 -24.75
N GLY A 325 -23.11 -22.78 -26.03
CA GLY A 325 -23.96 -23.78 -26.70
C GLY A 325 -25.13 -23.21 -27.50
N GLN A 326 -25.36 -21.90 -27.49
CA GLN A 326 -26.29 -21.23 -28.40
C GLN A 326 -25.60 -20.87 -29.72
N LYS A 327 -26.33 -20.86 -30.85
CA LYS A 327 -25.80 -20.28 -32.10
C LYS A 327 -25.67 -18.76 -31.90
N VAL A 328 -24.48 -18.22 -32.20
CA VAL A 328 -24.02 -16.81 -32.06
C VAL A 328 -24.93 -15.76 -32.75
N THR A 329 -26.01 -16.17 -33.41
CA THR A 329 -26.82 -15.34 -34.30
C THR A 329 -28.01 -14.63 -33.64
N LYS A 330 -28.14 -14.62 -32.31
CA LYS A 330 -29.27 -13.97 -31.61
C LYS A 330 -28.79 -12.91 -30.63
N ALA A 331 -29.42 -11.74 -30.70
CA ALA A 331 -29.28 -10.68 -29.70
C ALA A 331 -29.63 -11.22 -28.31
N ILE A 332 -28.87 -10.81 -27.29
CA ILE A 332 -29.13 -11.16 -25.90
C ILE A 332 -30.47 -10.54 -25.49
N THR A 333 -31.41 -11.35 -25.00
CA THR A 333 -32.72 -10.85 -24.57
C THR A 333 -32.67 -10.32 -23.14
N ALA A 334 -33.67 -9.51 -22.76
CA ALA A 334 -33.80 -8.99 -21.41
C ALA A 334 -33.87 -10.10 -20.35
N GLU A 335 -34.44 -11.26 -20.69
CA GLU A 335 -34.49 -12.43 -19.82
C GLU A 335 -33.08 -12.97 -19.49
N ILE A 336 -32.20 -13.05 -20.49
CA ILE A 336 -30.83 -13.54 -20.31
C ILE A 336 -30.05 -12.58 -19.41
N TYR A 337 -30.14 -11.26 -19.65
CA TYR A 337 -29.50 -10.28 -18.77
C TYR A 337 -30.01 -10.35 -17.34
N ALA A 338 -31.33 -10.46 -17.16
CA ALA A 338 -31.94 -10.52 -15.83
C ALA A 338 -31.49 -11.78 -15.06
N GLU A 339 -31.45 -12.94 -15.71
CA GLU A 339 -30.99 -14.19 -15.09
C GLU A 339 -29.49 -14.16 -14.79
N ALA A 340 -28.67 -13.65 -15.71
CA ALA A 340 -27.22 -13.51 -15.48
C ALA A 340 -26.93 -12.55 -14.32
N LEU A 341 -27.65 -11.43 -14.24
CA LEU A 341 -27.54 -10.49 -13.13
C LEU A 341 -27.95 -11.13 -11.80
N HIS A 342 -29.05 -11.90 -11.78
CA HIS A 342 -29.46 -12.60 -10.56
C HIS A 342 -28.37 -13.57 -10.06
N VAL A 343 -27.76 -14.35 -10.96
CA VAL A 343 -26.64 -15.25 -10.61
C VAL A 343 -25.44 -14.45 -10.09
N ALA A 344 -25.14 -13.30 -10.70
CA ALA A 344 -24.05 -12.43 -10.28
C ALA A 344 -24.30 -11.85 -8.88
N VAL A 345 -25.52 -11.42 -8.60
CA VAL A 345 -25.95 -10.90 -7.29
C VAL A 345 -25.89 -11.98 -6.22
N GLU A 346 -26.35 -13.21 -6.50
CA GLU A 346 -26.24 -14.32 -5.56
C GLU A 346 -24.77 -14.68 -5.27
N SER A 347 -23.91 -14.60 -6.28
CA SER A 347 -22.46 -14.79 -6.10
C SER A 347 -21.87 -13.68 -5.21
N LEU A 348 -22.21 -12.41 -5.48
CA LEU A 348 -21.77 -11.27 -4.69
C LEU A 348 -22.18 -11.40 -3.21
N LYS A 349 -23.39 -11.87 -2.91
CA LYS A 349 -23.88 -12.10 -1.54
C LYS A 349 -23.06 -13.12 -0.73
N THR A 350 -22.22 -13.92 -1.38
CA THR A 350 -21.26 -14.82 -0.70
C THR A 350 -19.97 -14.12 -0.31
N CYS A 351 -19.62 -13.01 -0.97
CA CYS A 351 -18.41 -12.23 -0.73
C CYS A 351 -18.66 -11.04 0.21
N THR A 352 -19.91 -10.62 0.42
CA THR A 352 -20.29 -9.55 1.34
C THR A 352 -21.47 -9.94 2.23
N THR A 353 -21.46 -9.46 3.47
CA THR A 353 -22.57 -9.60 4.41
C THR A 353 -23.69 -8.59 4.18
N ALA A 354 -23.49 -7.58 3.33
CA ALA A 354 -24.46 -6.51 3.08
C ALA A 354 -25.76 -7.04 2.45
N ARG A 355 -26.89 -6.59 2.98
CA ARG A 355 -28.25 -6.91 2.55
C ARG A 355 -29.09 -5.64 2.42
N GLU A 356 -30.29 -5.78 1.86
CA GLU A 356 -31.28 -4.71 1.89
C GLU A 356 -31.60 -4.32 3.35
N GLY A 357 -31.65 -3.02 3.61
CA GLY A 357 -31.81 -2.43 4.92
C GLY A 357 -30.50 -2.11 5.65
N ASP A 358 -29.34 -2.28 5.02
CA ASP A 358 -28.02 -2.00 5.63
C ASP A 358 -27.47 -0.60 5.30
N ARG A 359 -28.16 0.14 4.43
CA ARG A 359 -27.77 1.46 3.90
C ARG A 359 -26.46 1.37 3.11
N THR A 360 -26.52 0.65 2.00
CA THR A 360 -25.40 0.42 1.07
C THR A 360 -25.91 0.36 -0.36
N VAL A 361 -25.00 0.23 -1.33
CA VAL A 361 -25.35 -0.07 -2.74
C VAL A 361 -26.27 -1.30 -2.92
N MET A 362 -26.26 -2.24 -1.96
CA MET A 362 -27.13 -3.43 -2.00
C MET A 362 -28.62 -3.10 -1.85
N ASP A 363 -28.95 -1.97 -1.22
CA ASP A 363 -30.34 -1.49 -1.13
C ASP A 363 -30.94 -1.16 -2.49
N VAL A 364 -30.10 -0.90 -3.49
CA VAL A 364 -30.51 -0.64 -4.88
C VAL A 364 -30.31 -1.86 -5.75
N LEU A 365 -29.17 -2.53 -5.64
CA LEU A 365 -28.82 -3.68 -6.48
C LEU A 365 -29.79 -4.85 -6.32
N LEU A 366 -30.15 -5.21 -5.08
CA LEU A 366 -31.03 -6.36 -4.83
C LEU A 366 -32.44 -6.12 -5.36
N PRO A 367 -33.13 -5.00 -5.03
CA PRO A 367 -34.48 -4.76 -5.53
C PRO A 367 -34.52 -4.50 -7.05
N PHE A 368 -33.45 -3.91 -7.62
CA PHE A 368 -33.31 -3.77 -9.07
C PHE A 368 -33.28 -5.14 -9.76
N SER A 369 -32.41 -6.04 -9.28
CA SER A 369 -32.29 -7.39 -9.84
C SER A 369 -33.60 -8.17 -9.73
N ASP A 370 -34.26 -8.13 -8.57
CA ASP A 370 -35.52 -8.84 -8.33
C ASP A 370 -36.65 -8.33 -9.26
N GLU A 371 -36.79 -7.02 -9.40
CA GLU A 371 -37.81 -6.43 -10.28
C GLU A 371 -37.49 -6.69 -11.75
N PHE A 372 -36.22 -6.65 -12.16
CA PHE A 372 -35.82 -6.96 -13.53
C PHE A 372 -36.09 -8.43 -13.89
N VAL A 373 -35.80 -9.37 -12.98
CA VAL A 373 -36.12 -10.80 -13.17
C VAL A 373 -37.62 -11.04 -13.26
N LYS A 374 -38.42 -10.34 -12.45
CA LYS A 374 -39.87 -10.50 -12.38
C LYS A 374 -40.59 -9.93 -13.60
N THR A 375 -40.20 -8.74 -14.03
CA THR A 375 -40.90 -8.00 -15.10
C THR A 375 -40.31 -8.23 -16.47
N LYS A 376 -39.05 -8.68 -16.54
CA LYS A 376 -38.24 -8.72 -17.77
C LYS A 376 -38.09 -7.34 -18.43
N SER A 377 -38.31 -6.26 -17.68
CA SER A 377 -38.11 -4.88 -18.12
C SER A 377 -37.01 -4.23 -17.32
N PHE A 378 -35.99 -3.76 -18.03
CA PHE A 378 -34.88 -3.03 -17.43
C PHE A 378 -35.39 -1.71 -16.83
N GLU A 379 -36.29 -1.02 -17.52
CA GLU A 379 -36.89 0.25 -17.13
C GLU A 379 -37.69 0.12 -15.82
N ALA A 380 -38.48 -0.95 -15.68
CA ALA A 380 -39.19 -1.24 -14.43
C ALA A 380 -38.21 -1.44 -13.26
N GLY A 381 -37.10 -2.13 -13.52
CA GLY A 381 -35.98 -2.23 -12.59
C GLY A 381 -35.42 -0.85 -12.22
N VAL A 382 -35.13 0.01 -13.18
CA VAL A 382 -34.56 1.36 -12.94
C VAL A 382 -35.49 2.23 -12.10
N VAL A 383 -36.80 2.17 -12.33
CA VAL A 383 -37.78 2.86 -11.47
C VAL A 383 -37.66 2.39 -10.03
N LYS A 384 -37.53 1.07 -9.82
CA LYS A 384 -37.35 0.48 -8.48
C LYS A 384 -36.02 0.88 -7.85
N ALA A 385 -34.94 0.86 -8.63
CA ALA A 385 -33.61 1.29 -8.20
C ALA A 385 -33.64 2.73 -7.66
N LYS A 386 -34.28 3.65 -8.38
CA LYS A 386 -34.39 5.06 -8.00
C LYS A 386 -35.21 5.28 -6.73
N GLU A 387 -36.35 4.58 -6.60
CA GLU A 387 -37.16 4.59 -5.37
C GLU A 387 -36.32 4.14 -4.16
N LYS A 388 -35.57 3.06 -4.33
CA LYS A 388 -34.78 2.46 -3.26
C LYS A 388 -33.55 3.29 -2.89
N ALA A 389 -32.88 3.88 -3.89
CA ALA A 389 -31.76 4.79 -3.66
C ALA A 389 -32.19 5.97 -2.80
N ASP A 390 -33.33 6.59 -3.10
CA ASP A 390 -33.86 7.68 -2.28
C ASP A 390 -34.24 7.22 -0.87
N ALA A 391 -34.87 6.05 -0.74
CA ALA A 391 -35.31 5.49 0.55
C ALA A 391 -34.16 5.20 1.52
N THR A 392 -32.93 5.00 1.02
CA THR A 392 -31.75 4.79 1.88
C THR A 392 -31.51 5.92 2.88
N ARG A 393 -31.99 7.14 2.60
CA ARG A 393 -31.92 8.28 3.53
C ARG A 393 -32.56 8.01 4.90
N TYR A 394 -33.52 7.09 4.96
CA TYR A 394 -34.26 6.75 6.18
C TYR A 394 -33.71 5.49 6.87
N LEU A 395 -32.69 4.86 6.29
CA LEU A 395 -32.07 3.68 6.86
C LEU A 395 -30.99 4.06 7.86
N ARG A 396 -30.83 3.23 8.89
CA ARG A 396 -29.70 3.31 9.80
C ARG A 396 -28.56 2.49 9.20
N PRO A 397 -27.35 3.06 9.01
CA PRO A 397 -26.22 2.31 8.50
C PRO A 397 -25.83 1.19 9.46
N LYS A 398 -25.59 0.00 8.91
CA LYS A 398 -25.10 -1.17 9.66
C LYS A 398 -23.74 -1.65 9.17
N LEU A 399 -23.27 -1.17 8.02
CA LEU A 399 -22.02 -1.53 7.38
C LEU A 399 -21.37 -0.29 6.75
N GLY A 400 -20.12 -0.46 6.29
CA GLY A 400 -19.35 0.58 5.63
C GLY A 400 -18.88 1.69 6.57
N ARG A 401 -18.30 2.75 6.01
CA ARG A 401 -17.76 3.89 6.77
C ARG A 401 -18.84 4.65 7.54
N ALA A 402 -20.07 4.65 7.01
CA ALA A 402 -21.27 5.18 7.64
C ALA A 402 -21.61 4.58 9.01
N LEU A 403 -21.11 3.38 9.33
CA LEU A 403 -21.27 2.82 10.67
C LEU A 403 -20.44 3.55 11.74
N TYR A 404 -19.26 4.07 11.37
CA TYR A 404 -18.30 4.65 12.31
C TYR A 404 -18.53 6.14 12.55
N VAL A 405 -19.26 6.81 11.66
CA VAL A 405 -19.64 8.21 11.81
C VAL A 405 -20.89 8.30 12.68
N GLY A 406 -20.71 8.64 13.97
CA GLY A 406 -21.80 8.64 14.96
C GLY A 406 -23.00 9.51 14.58
N GLU A 407 -22.77 10.59 13.81
CA GLU A 407 -23.82 11.49 13.32
C GLU A 407 -24.49 11.03 12.01
N ALA A 408 -23.95 10.03 11.30
CA ALA A 408 -24.49 9.58 10.00
C ALA A 408 -25.94 9.08 10.09
N SER A 409 -26.29 8.46 11.22
CA SER A 409 -27.67 8.02 11.50
C SER A 409 -28.68 9.16 11.64
N LYS A 410 -28.23 10.40 11.87
CA LYS A 410 -29.08 11.60 11.96
C LYS A 410 -29.20 12.34 10.62
N GLN A 411 -28.33 12.04 9.66
CA GLN A 411 -28.34 12.66 8.34
C GLN A 411 -29.39 11.98 7.44
N GLN A 412 -30.34 12.77 6.95
CA GLN A 412 -31.41 12.31 6.03
C GLN A 412 -31.01 12.49 4.56
N VAL A 413 -29.79 12.09 4.23
CA VAL A 413 -29.26 12.07 2.85
C VAL A 413 -29.17 10.64 2.34
N PRO A 414 -29.38 10.39 1.04
CA PRO A 414 -29.18 9.06 0.45
C PRO A 414 -27.78 8.50 0.68
N ASP A 415 -27.66 7.18 0.68
CA ASP A 415 -26.36 6.50 0.61
C ASP A 415 -25.68 6.82 -0.73
N PRO A 416 -24.43 7.34 -0.72
CA PRO A 416 -23.72 7.70 -1.95
C PRO A 416 -23.54 6.54 -2.92
N GLY A 417 -23.20 5.34 -2.42
CA GLY A 417 -23.01 4.16 -3.27
C GLY A 417 -24.30 3.67 -3.92
N ALA A 418 -25.41 3.67 -3.16
CA ALA A 418 -26.74 3.37 -3.67
C ALA A 418 -27.19 4.37 -4.74
N TRP A 419 -26.99 5.67 -4.48
CA TRP A 419 -27.36 6.71 -5.43
C TRP A 419 -26.53 6.64 -6.71
N ALA A 420 -25.21 6.40 -6.60
CA ALA A 420 -24.32 6.20 -7.73
C ALA A 420 -24.82 5.08 -8.65
N LEU A 421 -25.16 3.91 -8.10
CA LEU A 421 -25.70 2.80 -8.90
C LEU A 421 -27.02 3.18 -9.57
N SER A 422 -27.91 3.89 -8.87
CA SER A 422 -29.17 4.37 -9.45
C SER A 422 -28.94 5.33 -10.63
N GLU A 423 -27.95 6.21 -10.57
CA GLU A 423 -27.60 7.12 -11.68
C GLU A 423 -27.00 6.36 -12.87
N ILE A 424 -26.12 5.39 -12.63
CA ILE A 424 -25.56 4.51 -13.67
C ILE A 424 -26.70 3.78 -14.41
N LEU A 425 -27.60 3.12 -13.67
CA LEU A 425 -28.73 2.40 -14.24
C LEU A 425 -29.68 3.34 -15.00
N SER A 426 -29.95 4.53 -14.44
CA SER A 426 -30.80 5.53 -15.07
C SER A 426 -30.20 6.08 -16.36
N GLY A 427 -28.87 6.25 -16.44
CA GLY A 427 -28.21 6.72 -17.64
C GLY A 427 -28.21 5.67 -18.74
N MET A 428 -28.11 4.39 -18.38
CA MET A 428 -28.22 3.29 -19.33
C MET A 428 -29.62 3.21 -19.96
N ALA A 429 -30.68 3.36 -19.16
CA ALA A 429 -32.07 3.31 -19.63
C ALA A 429 -32.48 4.43 -20.60
N GLU A 430 -31.76 5.56 -20.64
CA GLU A 430 -32.10 6.68 -21.55
C GLU A 430 -31.92 6.35 -23.03
N ASN A 431 -31.16 5.29 -23.35
CA ASN A 431 -30.82 4.92 -24.73
C ASN A 431 -31.24 3.49 -25.10
N LEU A 432 -31.96 2.79 -24.22
CA LEU A 432 -32.43 1.41 -24.43
C LEU A 432 -33.76 1.33 -25.20
#